data_AF-Q2N3T6-F1
#
_entry.id   AF-Q2N3T6-F1
#
_cell.length_a   1.000
_cell.length_b   1.000
_cell.length_c   1.000
_cell.angle_alpha   90.00
_cell.angle_beta   90.00
_cell.angle_gamma   90.00
#
_symmetry.space_group_name_H-M   'P 1'
#
loop_
_entity.id
_entity.type
_entity.pdbx_description
1 polymer ?
#
loop_
_entity_poly.entity_id
_entity_poly.type
_entity_poly.pdbx_seq_one_letter_code
_entity_poly.pdbx_strand_id
1 'polypeptide(L)'
;MSVIDAILDKADEQEIKKLNVIVDKIDALEESMKKLSDEELKDMTAIFKDRLKKGETLDDILPEAFAVVREVSKRKLGMRQYRVQLIGGIVIHQGKIAEMKTGEG
;
A
#
# COMPACT_ATOMS: atom_id res chain seq x y z
N MET A 1 -5.23 15.60 28.76
CA MET A 1 -5.26 15.84 27.30
C MET A 1 -5.91 17.18 27.06
N SER A 2 -5.23 18.03 26.30
CA SER A 2 -5.76 19.32 25.85
C SER A 2 -6.85 19.08 24.80
N VAL A 3 -7.76 20.05 24.63
CA VAL A 3 -8.77 20.04 23.55
C VAL A 3 -8.08 19.97 22.18
N ILE A 4 -6.88 20.54 22.05
CA ILE A 4 -6.07 20.51 20.83
C ILE A 4 -5.61 19.08 20.52
N ASP A 5 -5.07 18.37 21.50
CA ASP A 5 -4.62 16.97 21.34
C ASP A 5 -5.78 16.09 20.86
N ALA A 6 -6.95 16.25 21.49
CA ALA A 6 -8.14 15.47 21.14
C ALA A 6 -8.68 15.76 19.72
N ILE A 7 -8.40 16.94 19.15
CA ILE A 7 -8.76 17.27 17.77
C ILE A 7 -7.77 16.64 16.79
N LEU A 8 -6.48 16.69 17.09
CA LEU A 8 -5.43 16.09 16.26
C LEU A 8 -5.57 14.57 16.22
N ASP A 9 -5.72 13.92 17.38
CA ASP A 9 -5.90 12.46 17.47
C ASP A 9 -7.10 11.98 16.65
N LYS A 10 -8.21 12.74 16.69
CA LYS A 10 -9.42 12.43 15.89
C LYS A 10 -9.18 12.56 14.39
N ALA A 11 -8.37 13.53 13.95
CA ALA A 11 -8.04 13.68 12.54
C ALA A 11 -7.20 12.50 12.04
N ASP A 12 -6.20 12.09 12.83
CA ASP A 12 -5.34 10.95 12.52
C ASP A 12 -6.13 9.63 12.50
N GLU A 13 -6.99 9.39 13.49
CA GLU A 13 -7.87 8.22 13.50
C GLU A 13 -8.76 8.14 12.25
N GLN A 14 -9.29 9.29 11.80
CA GLN A 14 -10.11 9.34 10.59
C GLN A 14 -9.30 9.07 9.33
N GLU A 15 -8.09 9.61 9.25
CA GLU A 15 -7.21 9.37 8.11
C GLU A 15 -6.78 7.90 8.06
N ILE A 16 -6.37 7.32 9.18
CA ILE A 16 -6.02 5.90 9.31
C ILE A 16 -7.21 5.02 8.88
N LYS A 17 -8.45 5.37 9.24
CA LYS A 17 -9.64 4.65 8.79
C LYS A 17 -9.78 4.65 7.26
N LYS A 18 -9.55 5.78 6.59
CA LYS A 18 -9.58 5.85 5.12
C LYS A 18 -8.46 5.01 4.49
N LEU A 19 -7.26 5.09 5.03
CA LEU A 19 -6.11 4.32 4.53
C LEU A 19 -6.34 2.82 4.69
N ASN A 20 -6.97 2.38 5.79
CA ASN A 20 -7.32 0.98 6.00
C ASN A 20 -8.25 0.44 4.89
N VAL A 21 -9.16 1.24 4.35
CA VAL A 21 -10.00 0.82 3.21
C VAL A 21 -9.15 0.47 1.98
N ILE A 22 -8.07 1.20 1.74
CA ILE A 22 -7.13 0.92 0.66
C ILE A 22 -6.32 -0.35 0.97
N VAL A 23 -5.84 -0.49 2.21
CA VAL A 23 -5.13 -1.68 2.67
C VAL A 23 -6.00 -2.93 2.56
N ASP A 24 -7.29 -2.85 2.85
CA ASP A 24 -8.22 -3.96 2.70
C ASP A 24 -8.34 -4.41 1.23
N LYS A 25 -8.30 -3.47 0.28
CA LYS A 25 -8.22 -3.79 -1.16
C LYS A 25 -6.90 -4.51 -1.50
N ILE A 26 -5.78 -4.08 -0.93
CA ILE A 26 -4.47 -4.73 -1.13
C ILE A 26 -4.49 -6.15 -0.54
N ASP A 27 -5.04 -6.32 0.66
CA ASP A 27 -5.18 -7.63 1.31
C ASP A 27 -6.06 -8.57 0.50
N ALA A 28 -7.18 -8.09 -0.05
CA ALA A 28 -8.07 -8.88 -0.90
C ALA A 28 -7.39 -9.42 -2.17
N LEU A 29 -6.34 -8.76 -2.66
CA LEU A 29 -5.58 -9.17 -3.83
C LEU A 29 -4.49 -10.22 -3.52
N GLU A 30 -4.25 -10.57 -2.25
CA GLU A 30 -3.16 -11.49 -1.88
C GLU A 30 -3.27 -12.85 -2.57
N GLU A 31 -4.45 -13.47 -2.50
CA GLU A 31 -4.67 -14.80 -3.03
C GLU A 31 -4.58 -14.84 -4.57
N SER A 32 -4.88 -13.73 -5.26
CA SER A 32 -4.62 -13.61 -6.70
C SER A 32 -3.13 -13.48 -7.00
N MET A 33 -2.40 -12.62 -6.27
CA MET A 33 -0.97 -12.40 -6.53
C MET A 33 -0.14 -13.64 -6.23
N LYS A 34 -0.51 -14.41 -5.19
CA LYS A 34 0.14 -15.66 -4.82
C LYS A 34 0.07 -16.74 -5.91
N LYS A 35 -0.97 -16.71 -6.75
CA LYS A 35 -1.16 -17.67 -7.86
C LYS A 35 -0.29 -17.36 -9.08
N LEU A 36 0.21 -16.14 -9.19
CA LEU A 36 1.02 -15.71 -10.33
C LEU A 36 2.43 -16.29 -10.27
N SER A 37 3.03 -16.61 -11.41
CA SER A 37 4.44 -16.94 -11.54
C SER A 37 5.33 -15.72 -11.33
N ASP A 38 6.64 -15.94 -11.20
CA ASP A 38 7.60 -14.83 -11.10
C ASP A 38 7.66 -14.00 -12.40
N GLU A 39 7.47 -14.63 -13.56
CA GLU A 39 7.35 -13.98 -14.85
C GLU A 39 6.07 -13.14 -14.93
N GLU A 40 4.93 -13.70 -14.51
CA GLU A 40 3.65 -12.97 -14.51
C GLU A 40 3.71 -11.74 -13.58
N LEU A 41 4.30 -11.87 -12.38
CA LEU A 41 4.52 -10.74 -11.48
C LEU A 41 5.45 -9.67 -12.07
N LYS A 42 6.44 -10.07 -12.86
CA LYS A 42 7.34 -9.13 -13.56
C LYS A 42 6.59 -8.37 -14.65
N ASP A 43 5.73 -9.06 -15.40
CA ASP A 43 4.95 -8.50 -16.51
C ASP A 43 3.89 -7.49 -16.04
N MET A 44 3.44 -7.56 -14.79
CA MET A 44 2.57 -6.54 -14.17
C MET A 44 3.13 -5.12 -14.33
N THR A 45 4.45 -4.94 -14.32
CA THR A 45 5.07 -3.62 -14.52
C THR A 45 4.73 -3.03 -15.90
N ALA A 46 4.77 -3.85 -16.95
CA ALA A 46 4.41 -3.41 -18.30
C ALA A 46 2.91 -3.10 -18.40
N ILE A 47 2.08 -3.92 -17.77
CA ILE A 47 0.62 -3.72 -17.71
C ILE A 47 0.27 -2.39 -17.03
N PHE A 48 0.86 -2.10 -15.86
CA PHE A 48 0.62 -0.83 -15.17
C PHE A 48 1.07 0.37 -16.01
N LYS A 49 2.24 0.31 -16.65
CA LYS A 49 2.70 1.39 -17.55
C LYS A 49 1.75 1.63 -18.72
N ASP A 50 1.18 0.58 -19.28
CA ASP A 50 0.19 0.69 -20.37
C ASP A 50 -1.13 1.30 -19.88
N ARG A 51 -1.62 0.88 -18.71
CA ARG A 51 -2.82 1.46 -18.06
C ARG A 51 -2.67 2.96 -17.78
N LEU A 52 -1.52 3.37 -17.25
CA LEU A 52 -1.23 4.79 -17.03
C LEU A 52 -1.21 5.59 -18.34
N LYS A 53 -0.67 5.03 -19.43
CA LYS A 53 -0.72 5.67 -20.76
C LYS A 53 -2.14 5.80 -21.30
N LYS A 54 -3.04 4.89 -20.91
CA LYS A 54 -4.46 4.89 -21.27
C LYS A 54 -5.31 5.82 -20.41
N GLY A 55 -4.71 6.51 -19.44
CA GLY A 55 -5.36 7.56 -18.65
C GLY A 55 -5.74 7.16 -17.24
N GLU A 56 -5.41 5.94 -16.80
CA GLU A 56 -5.50 5.62 -15.36
C GLU A 56 -4.49 6.43 -14.56
N THR A 57 -4.86 6.76 -13.33
CA THR A 57 -4.00 7.48 -12.39
C THR A 57 -3.16 6.51 -11.55
N LEU A 58 -2.16 7.05 -10.84
CA LEU A 58 -1.40 6.25 -9.89
C LEU A 58 -2.28 5.72 -8.75
N ASP A 59 -3.31 6.46 -8.35
CA ASP A 59 -4.24 6.03 -7.30
C ASP A 59 -5.12 4.86 -7.75
N ASP A 60 -5.47 4.81 -9.04
CA ASP A 60 -6.26 3.72 -9.62
C ASP A 60 -5.51 2.39 -9.58
N ILE A 61 -4.20 2.42 -9.87
CA ILE A 61 -3.35 1.22 -9.87
C ILE A 61 -2.75 0.90 -8.50
N LEU A 62 -2.88 1.80 -7.51
CA LEU A 62 -2.19 1.70 -6.24
C LEU A 62 -2.42 0.36 -5.52
N PRO A 63 -3.67 -0.14 -5.35
CA PRO A 63 -3.89 -1.37 -4.62
C PRO A 63 -3.20 -2.58 -5.27
N GLU A 64 -3.25 -2.67 -6.59
CA GLU A 64 -2.65 -3.77 -7.33
C GLU A 64 -1.12 -3.67 -7.36
N ALA A 65 -0.58 -2.47 -7.54
CA ALA A 65 0.86 -2.24 -7.50
C ALA A 65 1.45 -2.63 -6.13
N PHE A 66 0.79 -2.23 -5.03
CA PHE A 66 1.21 -2.61 -3.68
C PHE A 66 1.08 -4.11 -3.43
N ALA A 67 0.01 -4.76 -3.91
CA ALA A 67 -0.16 -6.20 -3.79
C ALA A 67 0.95 -6.99 -4.52
N VAL A 68 1.33 -6.55 -5.73
CA VAL A 68 2.45 -7.13 -6.50
C VAL A 68 3.76 -6.97 -5.73
N VAL A 69 4.09 -5.75 -5.27
CA VAL A 69 5.32 -5.50 -4.51
C VAL A 69 5.36 -6.34 -3.23
N ARG A 70 4.24 -6.48 -2.52
CA ARG A 70 4.16 -7.30 -1.31
C ARG A 70 4.47 -8.76 -1.58
N GLU A 71 3.90 -9.33 -2.63
CA GLU A 71 4.15 -10.73 -2.99
C GLU A 71 5.61 -10.92 -3.45
N VAL A 72 6.17 -9.99 -4.22
CA VAL A 72 7.58 -10.03 -4.61
C VAL A 72 8.51 -9.94 -3.40
N SER A 73 8.24 -9.03 -2.45
CA SER A 73 9.00 -8.92 -1.19
C SER A 73 8.94 -10.22 -0.39
N LYS A 74 7.76 -10.83 -0.28
CA LYS A 74 7.58 -12.12 0.39
C LYS A 74 8.40 -13.22 -0.26
N ARG A 75 8.43 -13.30 -1.60
CA ARG A 75 9.19 -14.32 -2.34
C ARG A 75 10.70 -14.11 -2.29
N LYS A 76 11.16 -12.87 -2.44
CA LYS A 76 12.58 -12.55 -2.61
C LYS A 76 13.31 -12.28 -1.31
N LEU A 77 12.62 -11.67 -0.34
CA LEU A 77 13.19 -11.28 0.96
C LEU A 77 12.67 -12.13 2.12
N GLY A 78 11.65 -12.97 1.89
CA GLY A 78 10.97 -13.69 2.96
C GLY A 78 10.12 -12.78 3.86
N MET A 79 9.91 -11.53 3.46
CA MET A 79 9.25 -10.50 4.26
C MET A 79 7.92 -10.11 3.62
N ARG A 80 6.82 -10.52 4.26
CA ARG A 80 5.47 -10.04 3.91
C ARG A 80 5.25 -8.71 4.62
N GLN A 81 5.02 -7.65 3.86
CA GLN A 81 4.76 -6.33 4.43
C GLN A 81 3.53 -6.35 5.35
N TYR A 82 3.66 -5.73 6.52
CA TYR A 82 2.58 -5.55 7.48
C TYR A 82 1.64 -4.41 7.07
N ARG A 83 0.42 -4.39 7.63
CA ARG A 83 -0.56 -3.34 7.32
C ARG A 83 -0.02 -1.94 7.62
N VAL A 84 0.73 -1.77 8.71
CA VAL A 84 1.36 -0.49 9.08
C VAL A 84 2.38 -0.02 8.03
N GLN A 85 3.12 -0.94 7.42
CA GLN A 85 4.06 -0.62 6.34
C GLN A 85 3.34 -0.23 5.04
N LEU A 86 2.20 -0.88 4.74
CA LEU A 86 1.35 -0.49 3.61
C LEU A 86 0.76 0.90 3.82
N ILE A 87 0.27 1.21 5.03
CA ILE A 87 -0.19 2.56 5.41
C ILE A 87 0.95 3.57 5.21
N GLY A 88 2.14 3.30 5.75
CA GLY A 88 3.31 4.17 5.58
C GLY A 88 3.64 4.43 4.11
N GLY A 89 3.63 3.39 3.28
CA GLY A 89 3.85 3.52 1.83
C GLY A 89 2.78 4.38 1.13
N ILE A 90 1.50 4.25 1.50
CA ILE A 90 0.42 5.06 0.95
C ILE A 90 0.55 6.52 1.39
N VAL A 91 0.92 6.78 2.65
CA VAL A 91 1.16 8.15 3.15
C VAL A 91 2.30 8.82 2.38
N ILE A 92 3.40 8.10 2.11
CA ILE A 92 4.51 8.61 1.30
C ILE A 92 4.06 8.88 -0.14
N HIS A 93 3.28 7.97 -0.74
CA HIS A 93 2.68 8.17 -2.07
C HIS A 93 1.83 9.44 -2.15
N GLN A 94 1.09 9.77 -1.08
CA GLN A 94 0.32 11.01 -0.96
C GLN A 94 1.18 12.27 -0.74
N GLY A 95 2.51 12.16 -0.71
CA GLY A 95 3.43 13.28 -0.48
C GLY A 95 3.46 13.77 0.97
N LYS A 96 3.03 12.92 1.92
CA LYS A 96 3.01 13.22 3.36
C LYS A 96 4.16 12.51 4.09
N ILE A 97 4.37 12.88 5.35
CA ILE A 97 5.35 12.23 6.23
C ILE A 97 4.66 11.06 6.95
N ALA A 98 5.21 9.85 6.79
CA ALA A 98 4.79 8.68 7.56
C ALA A 98 5.64 8.58 8.83
N GLU A 99 5.05 8.85 9.99
CA GLU A 99 5.70 8.57 11.28
C GLU A 99 5.54 7.08 11.62
N MET A 100 6.66 6.35 11.63
CA MET A 100 6.72 4.96 12.05
C MET A 100 7.88 4.80 13.04
N LYS A 101 7.69 4.00 14.08
CA LYS A 101 8.75 3.73 15.07
C LYS A 101 9.88 2.91 14.45
N THR A 102 11.09 3.07 14.97
CA THR A 102 12.23 2.22 14.58
C THR A 102 11.89 0.75 14.80
N GLY A 103 12.11 -0.07 13.77
CA GLY A 103 11.79 -1.51 13.78
C GLY A 103 10.45 -1.87 13.14
N GLU A 104 9.63 -0.90 12.71
CA GLU A 104 8.39 -1.14 11.97
C GLU A 104 8.61 -1.50 10.49
N GLY A 105 9.86 -1.52 10.02
CA GLY A 105 10.25 -1.78 8.63
C GLY A 105 11.48 -1.01 8.23
#